data_AF-A0A955M3Q2-F1
#
_entry.id   AF-A0A955M3Q2-F1
#
_cell.length_a   1.000
_cell.length_b   1.000
_cell.length_c   1.000
_cell.angle_alpha   90.00
_cell.angle_beta   90.00
_cell.angle_gamma   90.00
#
_symmetry.space_group_name_H-M   'P 1'
#
loop_
_entity.id
_entity.type
_entity.pdbx_description
1 polymer ?
#
loop_
_entity_poly.entity_id
_entity_poly.type
_entity_poly.pdbx_seq_one_letter_code
_entity_poly.pdbx_strand_id
1 'polypeptide(L)'
;MAKDDRYYNIETLNKWFAIVALILLFALMGLFAKDYNRKWKDHQKEFKQYEVEKSRVKFDKVSLELEDNQEYQALLKELEALEQTTAAECAQNEALAKEIDDMRAKENIVQQKYKFTKAELDAAKYRFEYAKENTVYGVNLDALRENYLALAQAEKDLAVEVETIKESLNAKTKQYETCRDKLEDLKRQERRIASKRDLIQRKLESIDPNAMGMTNRIANLVRDLPVIDLANPSVKIQQIVLKDITEDVNFAQVPKVERCTTCHLGIDNPDYINAPQPYRTHPNLEEYVGKDSAHPMEEFGCTTCHAGRARG
;
A
#
# COMPACT_ATOMS: atom_id res chain seq x y z
N MET A 1 42.56 -48.68 25.25
CA MET A 1 41.57 -47.58 25.21
C MET A 1 42.01 -46.54 26.23
N ALA A 2 42.53 -45.41 25.76
CA ALA A 2 43.08 -44.37 26.63
C ALA A 2 41.94 -43.74 27.45
N LYS A 3 42.11 -43.70 28.77
CA LYS A 3 41.27 -42.93 29.68
C LYS A 3 41.68 -41.47 29.50
N ASP A 4 40.78 -40.67 28.93
CA ASP A 4 40.98 -39.22 28.76
C ASP A 4 41.20 -38.56 30.15
N ASP A 5 42.29 -37.83 30.32
CA ASP A 5 42.65 -37.08 31.54
C ASP A 5 41.76 -35.83 31.71
N ARG A 6 40.44 -36.03 31.80
CA ARG A 6 39.46 -34.95 31.94
C ARG A 6 38.73 -35.08 33.26
N TYR A 7 38.71 -33.99 34.03
CA TYR A 7 38.11 -33.92 35.37
C TYR A 7 36.60 -34.23 35.38
N TYR A 8 35.93 -34.12 34.21
CA TYR A 8 34.51 -34.42 34.03
C TYR A 8 34.26 -35.31 32.80
N ASN A 9 33.21 -36.12 32.85
CA ASN A 9 32.73 -36.88 31.70
C ASN A 9 32.00 -35.94 30.73
N ILE A 10 32.63 -35.66 29.59
CA ILE A 10 32.14 -34.72 28.58
C ILE A 10 30.74 -35.09 28.06
N GLU A 11 30.45 -36.38 27.85
CA GLU A 11 29.13 -36.78 27.33
C GLU A 11 28.01 -36.44 28.31
N THR A 12 28.24 -36.64 29.61
CA THR A 12 27.27 -36.29 30.65
C THR A 12 27.11 -34.78 30.82
N LEU A 13 28.22 -34.03 30.73
CA LEU A 13 28.22 -32.58 30.81
C LEU A 13 27.45 -31.96 29.63
N ASN A 14 27.71 -32.42 28.40
CA ASN A 14 27.03 -31.93 27.20
C ASN A 14 25.52 -32.23 27.24
N LYS A 15 25.11 -33.40 27.76
CA LYS A 15 23.69 -33.74 27.96
C LYS A 15 23.01 -32.76 28.92
N TRP A 16 23.61 -32.49 30.08
CA TRP A 16 23.06 -31.54 31.05
C TRP A 16 23.06 -30.11 30.53
N PHE A 17 24.13 -29.69 29.84
CA PHE A 17 24.20 -28.38 29.20
C PHE A 17 23.08 -28.22 28.16
N ALA A 18 22.85 -29.22 27.31
CA ALA A 18 21.76 -29.19 26.33
C ALA A 18 20.38 -29.11 27.00
N ILE A 19 20.16 -29.87 28.09
CA ILE A 19 18.90 -29.81 28.85
C ILE A 19 18.68 -28.42 29.44
N VAL A 20 19.68 -27.85 30.13
CA VAL A 20 19.58 -26.51 30.72
C VAL A 20 19.41 -25.44 29.66
N ALA A 21 20.12 -25.55 28.52
CA ALA A 21 19.97 -24.64 27.39
C ALA A 21 18.56 -24.68 26.79
N LEU A 22 17.97 -25.86 26.64
CA LEU A 22 16.58 -26.01 26.19
C LEU A 22 15.60 -25.41 27.21
N ILE A 23 15.78 -25.68 28.51
CA ILE A 23 14.94 -25.08 29.56
C ILE A 23 15.01 -23.55 29.50
N LEU A 24 16.22 -22.99 29.38
CA LEU A 24 16.41 -21.55 29.27
C LEU A 24 15.76 -20.99 27.98
N LEU A 25 15.88 -21.70 26.85
CA LEU A 25 15.25 -21.33 25.59
C LEU A 25 13.71 -21.29 25.72
N PHE A 26 13.10 -22.32 26.30
CA PHE A 26 11.65 -22.35 26.51
C PHE A 26 11.18 -21.30 27.52
N ALA A 27 11.96 -21.04 28.57
CA ALA A 27 11.67 -19.96 29.51
C ALA A 27 11.72 -18.59 28.83
N LEU A 28 12.74 -18.34 27.99
CA LEU A 28 12.88 -17.12 27.20
C LEU A 28 11.70 -16.97 26.22
N MET A 29 11.37 -18.03 25.47
CA MET A 29 10.21 -18.03 24.57
C MET A 29 8.89 -17.74 25.33
N GLY A 30 8.72 -18.28 26.53
CA GLY A 30 7.58 -17.99 27.39
C GLY A 30 7.52 -16.53 27.85
N LEU A 31 8.66 -15.93 28.21
CA LEU A 31 8.75 -14.50 28.55
C LEU A 31 8.40 -13.62 27.35
N PHE A 32 8.96 -13.91 26.19
CA PHE A 32 8.63 -13.19 24.94
C PHE A 32 7.16 -13.32 24.58
N ALA A 33 6.59 -14.53 24.64
CA ALA A 33 5.18 -14.76 24.36
C ALA A 33 4.28 -13.96 25.32
N LYS A 34 4.65 -13.90 26.61
CA LYS A 34 3.92 -13.15 27.62
C LYS A 34 4.01 -11.63 27.41
N ASP A 35 5.19 -11.09 27.12
CA ASP A 35 5.35 -9.64 26.85
C ASP A 35 4.69 -9.23 25.53
N TYR A 36 4.69 -10.12 24.55
CA TYR A 36 4.04 -9.90 23.26
C TYR A 36 2.51 -9.86 23.36
N ASN A 37 1.92 -10.71 24.21
CA ASN A 37 0.47 -10.84 24.37
C ASN A 37 -0.10 -9.81 25.35
N ARG A 38 -0.12 -8.54 24.95
CA ARG A 38 -0.63 -7.42 25.75
C ARG A 38 -2.14 -7.25 25.58
N LYS A 39 -2.85 -6.97 26.68
CA LYS A 39 -4.33 -6.82 26.72
C LYS A 39 -4.91 -5.83 25.71
N TRP A 40 -4.18 -4.76 25.37
CA TRP A 40 -4.67 -3.77 24.39
C TRP A 40 -4.88 -4.37 22.99
N LYS A 41 -4.16 -5.45 22.64
CA LYS A 41 -4.34 -6.16 21.36
C LYS A 41 -5.71 -6.81 21.30
N ASP A 42 -6.24 -7.28 22.43
CA ASP A 42 -7.57 -7.88 22.51
C ASP A 42 -8.64 -6.83 22.20
N HIS A 43 -8.50 -5.62 22.75
CA HIS A 43 -9.41 -4.52 22.44
C HIS A 43 -9.45 -4.18 20.94
N GLN A 44 -8.31 -4.19 20.26
CA GLN A 44 -8.25 -3.95 18.81
C GLN A 44 -8.83 -5.11 17.99
N LYS A 45 -8.62 -6.36 18.41
CA LYS A 45 -9.21 -7.54 17.76
C LYS A 45 -10.74 -7.53 17.88
N GLU A 46 -11.25 -7.23 19.07
CA GLU A 46 -12.69 -7.08 19.32
C GLU A 46 -13.28 -5.92 18.51
N PHE A 47 -12.63 -4.75 18.48
CA PHE A 47 -13.10 -3.62 17.68
C PHE A 47 -13.16 -3.94 16.18
N LYS A 48 -12.19 -4.68 15.64
CA LYS A 48 -12.22 -5.15 14.24
C LYS A 48 -13.47 -6.00 13.96
N GLN A 49 -13.91 -6.83 14.91
CA GLN A 49 -15.14 -7.61 14.73
C GLN A 49 -16.36 -6.70 14.61
N TYR A 50 -16.48 -5.67 15.46
CA TYR A 50 -17.55 -4.68 15.35
C TYR A 50 -17.47 -3.88 14.04
N GLU A 51 -16.27 -3.52 13.61
CA GLU A 51 -16.06 -2.81 12.35
C GLU A 51 -16.48 -3.67 11.15
N VAL A 52 -16.17 -4.97 11.17
CA VAL A 52 -16.62 -5.94 10.15
C VAL A 52 -18.13 -6.05 10.15
N GLU A 53 -18.76 -6.29 11.31
CA GLU A 53 -20.22 -6.42 11.42
C GLU A 53 -20.93 -5.17 10.92
N LYS A 54 -20.50 -3.98 11.37
CA LYS A 54 -21.09 -2.73 10.93
C LYS A 54 -20.89 -2.49 9.43
N SER A 55 -19.72 -2.83 8.90
CA SER A 55 -19.44 -2.69 7.47
C SER A 55 -20.27 -3.66 6.63
N ARG A 56 -20.55 -4.87 7.13
CA ARG A 56 -21.47 -5.83 6.49
C ARG A 56 -22.90 -5.29 6.45
N VAL A 57 -23.42 -4.80 7.57
CA VAL A 57 -24.77 -4.19 7.61
C VAL A 57 -24.87 -3.00 6.66
N LYS A 58 -23.84 -2.14 6.60
CA LYS A 58 -23.79 -1.03 5.62
C LYS A 58 -23.72 -1.53 4.19
N PHE A 59 -22.94 -2.57 3.92
CA PHE A 59 -22.83 -3.19 2.60
C PHE A 59 -24.17 -3.75 2.14
N ASP A 60 -24.86 -4.52 2.98
CA ASP A 60 -26.15 -5.13 2.66
C ASP A 60 -27.20 -4.04 2.39
N LYS A 61 -27.25 -3.01 3.24
CA LYS A 61 -28.16 -1.88 3.05
C LYS A 61 -27.93 -1.17 1.70
N VAL A 62 -26.68 -0.81 1.40
CA VAL A 62 -26.35 -0.12 0.14
C VAL A 62 -26.58 -1.02 -1.07
N SER A 63 -26.36 -2.32 -0.93
CA SER A 63 -26.62 -3.30 -1.99
C SER A 63 -28.11 -3.41 -2.29
N LEU A 64 -28.97 -3.46 -1.26
CA LEU A 64 -30.42 -3.42 -1.44
C LEU A 64 -30.90 -2.11 -2.07
N GLU A 65 -30.37 -0.96 -1.63
CA GLU A 65 -30.68 0.34 -2.23
C GLU A 65 -30.28 0.42 -3.71
N LEU A 66 -29.19 -0.26 -4.10
CA LEU A 66 -28.76 -0.38 -5.50
C LEU A 66 -29.66 -1.33 -6.29
N GLU A 67 -30.07 -2.45 -5.69
CA GLU A 67 -30.98 -3.41 -6.32
C GLU A 67 -32.33 -2.76 -6.67
N ASP A 68 -32.86 -1.92 -5.77
CA ASP A 68 -34.09 -1.16 -5.97
C ASP A 68 -33.93 0.03 -6.94
N ASN A 69 -32.70 0.39 -7.30
CA ASN A 69 -32.43 1.52 -8.20
C ASN A 69 -32.72 1.13 -9.66
N GLN A 70 -33.78 1.71 -10.23
CA GLN A 70 -34.20 1.45 -11.61
C GLN A 70 -33.14 1.83 -12.66
N GLU A 71 -32.38 2.91 -12.44
CA GLU A 71 -31.29 3.33 -13.33
C GLU A 71 -30.17 2.29 -13.34
N TYR A 72 -29.81 1.77 -12.15
CA TYR A 72 -28.82 0.71 -12.02
C TYR A 72 -29.24 -0.57 -12.72
N GLN A 73 -30.50 -1.00 -12.53
CA GLN A 73 -31.03 -2.20 -13.17
C GLN A 73 -31.12 -2.08 -14.70
N ALA A 74 -31.50 -0.91 -15.21
CA ALA A 74 -31.50 -0.64 -16.65
C ALA A 74 -30.08 -0.73 -17.22
N LEU A 75 -29.12 -0.14 -16.52
CA LEU A 75 -27.71 -0.15 -16.90
C LEU A 75 -27.10 -1.55 -16.91
N LEU A 76 -27.43 -2.40 -15.92
CA LEU A 76 -26.98 -3.80 -15.88
C LEU A 76 -27.48 -4.59 -17.10
N LYS A 77 -28.74 -4.40 -17.50
CA LYS A 77 -29.31 -5.06 -18.69
C LYS A 77 -28.66 -4.57 -19.98
N GLU A 78 -28.40 -3.27 -20.08
CA GLU A 78 -27.70 -2.69 -21.24
C GLU A 78 -26.26 -3.20 -21.33
N LEU A 79 -25.57 -3.30 -20.19
CA LEU A 79 -24.23 -3.90 -20.10
C LEU A 79 -24.22 -5.35 -20.56
N GLU A 80 -25.14 -6.18 -20.08
CA GLU A 80 -25.20 -7.60 -20.47
C GLU A 80 -25.42 -7.76 -21.99
N ALA A 81 -26.34 -6.98 -22.57
CA ALA A 81 -26.62 -7.01 -24.01
C ALA A 81 -25.42 -6.51 -24.83
N LEU A 82 -24.75 -5.46 -24.36
CA LEU A 82 -23.59 -4.90 -25.03
C LEU A 82 -22.37 -5.80 -24.91
N GLU A 83 -22.13 -6.46 -23.77
CA GLU A 83 -21.03 -7.40 -23.60
C GLU A 83 -21.11 -8.55 -24.62
N GLN A 84 -22.31 -9.10 -24.87
CA GLN A 84 -22.51 -10.14 -25.88
C GLN A 84 -22.25 -9.62 -27.30
N THR A 85 -22.72 -8.41 -27.62
CA THR A 85 -22.58 -7.80 -28.94
C THR A 85 -21.12 -7.42 -29.22
N THR A 86 -20.46 -6.77 -28.26
CA THR A 86 -19.04 -6.40 -28.31
C THR A 86 -18.16 -7.66 -28.38
N ALA A 87 -18.49 -8.74 -27.67
CA ALA A 87 -17.74 -10.00 -27.77
C ALA A 87 -17.80 -10.58 -29.19
N ALA A 88 -18.95 -10.53 -29.85
CA ALA A 88 -19.12 -11.03 -31.21
C ALA A 88 -18.47 -10.12 -32.27
N GLU A 89 -18.68 -8.80 -32.18
CA GLU A 89 -18.16 -7.81 -33.12
C GLU A 89 -16.65 -7.60 -32.97
N CYS A 90 -16.14 -7.61 -31.73
CA CYS A 90 -14.72 -7.42 -31.45
C CYS A 90 -13.92 -8.73 -31.40
N ALA A 91 -14.53 -9.90 -31.65
CA ALA A 91 -13.80 -11.18 -31.75
C ALA A 91 -12.71 -11.13 -32.83
N GLN A 92 -12.96 -10.42 -33.93
CA GLN A 92 -11.98 -10.21 -35.01
C GLN A 92 -10.80 -9.31 -34.59
N ASN A 93 -10.92 -8.61 -33.45
CA ASN A 93 -9.94 -7.67 -32.93
C ASN A 93 -9.03 -8.26 -31.83
N GLU A 94 -9.16 -9.53 -31.46
CA GLU A 94 -8.17 -10.17 -30.56
C GLU A 94 -6.77 -10.21 -31.19
N ALA A 95 -6.69 -10.44 -32.52
CA ALA A 95 -5.45 -10.31 -33.26
C ALA A 95 -4.90 -8.87 -33.19
N LEU A 96 -5.78 -7.87 -33.27
CA LEU A 96 -5.42 -6.46 -33.15
C LEU A 96 -4.92 -6.11 -31.74
N ALA A 97 -5.52 -6.69 -30.69
CA ALA A 97 -5.06 -6.53 -29.30
C ALA A 97 -3.63 -7.07 -29.12
N LYS A 98 -3.35 -8.26 -29.67
CA LYS A 98 -1.99 -8.83 -29.66
C LYS A 98 -1.00 -7.98 -30.44
N GLU A 99 -1.38 -7.48 -31.61
CA GLU A 99 -0.56 -6.55 -32.39
C GLU A 99 -0.25 -5.24 -31.63
N ILE A 100 -1.23 -4.69 -30.90
CA ILE A 100 -1.04 -3.52 -30.05
C ILE A 100 -0.02 -3.81 -28.95
N ASP A 101 -0.11 -4.96 -28.28
CA ASP A 101 0.84 -5.35 -27.24
C ASP A 101 2.26 -5.55 -27.79
N ASP A 102 2.39 -6.20 -28.94
CA ASP A 102 3.69 -6.36 -29.63
C ASP A 102 4.28 -5.01 -30.06
N MET A 103 3.45 -4.09 -30.56
CA MET A 103 3.88 -2.73 -30.93
C MET A 103 4.24 -1.88 -29.72
N ARG A 104 3.54 -2.01 -28.59
CA ARG A 104 3.90 -1.38 -27.31
C ARG A 104 5.23 -1.89 -26.79
N ALA A 105 5.50 -3.20 -26.87
CA ALA A 105 6.80 -3.75 -26.50
C ALA A 105 7.92 -3.18 -27.37
N LYS A 106 7.71 -3.08 -28.69
CA LYS A 106 8.66 -2.46 -29.62
C LYS A 106 8.88 -0.97 -29.32
N GLU A 107 7.82 -0.20 -29.11
CA GLU A 107 7.89 1.22 -28.73
C GLU A 107 8.75 1.41 -27.48
N ASN A 108 8.50 0.63 -26.42
CA ASN A 108 9.28 0.72 -25.19
C ASN A 108 10.78 0.45 -25.42
N ILE A 109 11.12 -0.53 -26.24
CA ILE A 109 12.51 -0.87 -26.58
C ILE A 109 13.18 0.27 -27.35
N VAL A 110 12.53 0.80 -28.39
CA VAL A 110 13.09 1.88 -29.21
C VAL A 110 13.17 3.18 -28.41
N GLN A 111 12.16 3.48 -27.60
CA GLN A 111 12.12 4.63 -26.70
C GLN A 111 13.22 4.56 -25.64
N GLN A 112 13.54 3.37 -25.13
CA GLN A 112 14.67 3.17 -24.23
C GLN A 112 16.00 3.43 -24.95
N LYS A 113 16.18 2.92 -26.18
CA LYS A 113 17.37 3.20 -27.00
C LYS A 113 17.53 4.69 -27.27
N TYR A 114 16.45 5.38 -27.66
CA TYR A 114 16.42 6.83 -27.86
C TYR A 114 16.93 7.58 -26.62
N LYS A 115 16.41 7.24 -25.43
CA LYS A 115 16.85 7.85 -24.17
C LYS A 115 18.33 7.62 -23.87
N PHE A 116 18.84 6.42 -24.13
CA PHE A 116 20.26 6.11 -23.96
C PHE A 116 21.14 6.87 -24.95
N THR A 117 20.82 6.83 -26.24
CA THR A 117 21.57 7.56 -27.28
C THR A 117 21.55 9.06 -27.03
N LYS A 118 20.45 9.62 -26.54
CA LYS A 118 20.38 11.03 -26.12
C LYS A 118 21.32 11.35 -24.97
N ALA A 119 21.38 10.51 -23.94
CA ALA A 119 22.31 10.69 -22.83
C ALA A 119 23.79 10.57 -23.29
N GLU A 120 24.09 9.64 -24.20
CA GLU A 120 25.42 9.51 -24.81
C GLU A 120 25.77 10.73 -25.67
N LEU A 121 24.82 11.26 -26.43
CA LEU A 121 24.97 12.47 -27.23
C LEU A 121 25.30 13.68 -26.35
N ASP A 122 24.59 13.87 -25.24
CA ASP A 122 24.84 14.97 -24.29
C ASP A 122 26.25 14.85 -23.69
N ALA A 123 26.67 13.63 -23.32
CA ALA A 123 28.02 13.39 -22.83
C ALA A 123 29.10 13.62 -23.91
N ALA A 124 28.84 13.21 -25.15
CA ALA A 124 29.76 13.41 -26.28
C ALA A 124 29.89 14.90 -26.63
N LYS A 125 28.78 15.64 -26.62
CA LYS A 125 28.75 17.09 -26.81
C LYS A 125 29.58 17.81 -25.76
N TYR A 126 29.36 17.50 -24.48
CA TYR A 126 30.15 18.08 -23.38
C TYR A 126 31.66 17.80 -23.56
N ARG A 127 32.04 16.55 -23.86
CA ARG A 127 33.45 16.18 -24.08
C ARG A 127 34.07 16.95 -25.25
N PHE A 128 33.35 17.10 -26.34
CA PHE A 128 33.80 17.85 -27.51
C PHE A 128 33.96 19.35 -27.23
N GLU A 129 32.95 19.98 -26.62
CA GLU A 129 32.98 21.41 -26.26
C GLU A 129 34.07 21.71 -25.23
N TYR A 130 34.20 20.88 -24.19
CA TYR A 130 35.23 21.00 -23.18
C TYR A 130 36.64 20.89 -23.76
N ALA A 131 36.89 19.90 -24.63
CA ALA A 131 38.19 19.71 -25.26
C ALA A 131 38.56 20.85 -26.23
N LYS A 132 37.55 21.42 -26.92
CA LYS A 132 37.71 22.57 -27.80
C LYS A 132 38.06 23.85 -27.04
N GLU A 133 37.46 24.09 -25.87
CA GLU A 133 37.69 25.30 -25.07
C GLU A 133 38.99 25.23 -24.25
N ASN A 134 39.32 24.08 -23.68
CA ASN A 134 40.44 23.95 -22.74
C ASN A 134 41.76 23.48 -23.37
N THR A 135 41.82 23.30 -24.69
CA THR A 135 43.02 22.87 -25.45
C THR A 135 43.74 21.70 -24.77
N VAL A 136 43.06 20.55 -24.66
CA VAL A 136 43.59 19.36 -23.97
C VAL A 136 44.63 18.66 -24.85
N TYR A 137 45.90 18.63 -24.42
CA TYR A 137 46.98 17.94 -25.11
C TYR A 137 46.74 16.41 -25.17
N GLY A 138 46.94 15.80 -26.34
CA GLY A 138 46.81 14.35 -26.56
C GLY A 138 45.41 13.86 -26.92
N VAL A 139 44.42 14.76 -27.08
CA VAL A 139 43.05 14.42 -27.48
C VAL A 139 42.84 14.66 -28.97
N ASN A 140 42.27 13.67 -29.66
CA ASN A 140 41.88 13.80 -31.06
C ASN A 140 40.50 14.48 -31.17
N LEU A 141 40.49 15.77 -31.50
CA LEU A 141 39.26 16.57 -31.65
C LEU A 141 38.37 16.09 -32.80
N ASP A 142 38.96 15.60 -33.89
CA ASP A 142 38.19 15.10 -35.04
C ASP A 142 37.44 13.81 -34.67
N ALA A 143 38.08 12.91 -33.92
CA ALA A 143 37.43 11.70 -33.42
C ALA A 143 36.26 12.00 -32.46
N LEU A 144 36.40 13.02 -31.60
CA LEU A 144 35.30 13.47 -30.73
C LEU A 144 34.15 14.10 -31.52
N ARG A 145 34.48 14.87 -32.56
CA ARG A 145 33.49 15.46 -33.46
C ARG A 145 32.73 14.39 -34.24
N GLU A 146 33.43 13.40 -34.79
CA GLU A 146 32.82 12.29 -35.52
C GLU A 146 31.88 11.49 -34.62
N ASN A 147 32.28 11.18 -33.38
CA ASN A 147 31.42 10.49 -32.42
C ASN A 147 30.17 11.32 -32.07
N TYR A 148 30.32 12.63 -31.82
CA TYR A 148 29.18 13.53 -31.60
C TYR A 148 28.21 13.54 -32.79
N LEU A 149 28.73 13.67 -34.02
CA LEU A 149 27.90 13.68 -35.23
C LEU A 149 27.20 12.34 -35.48
N ALA A 150 27.88 11.22 -35.21
CA ALA A 150 27.29 9.89 -35.32
C ALA A 150 26.14 9.69 -34.33
N LEU A 151 26.33 10.08 -33.06
CA LEU A 151 25.29 10.04 -32.04
C LEU A 151 24.14 10.99 -32.34
N ALA A 152 24.42 12.17 -32.91
CA ALA A 152 23.39 13.14 -33.30
C ALA A 152 22.51 12.60 -34.45
N GLN A 153 23.10 11.85 -35.39
CA GLN A 153 22.35 11.19 -36.44
C GLN A 153 21.53 10.03 -35.89
N ALA A 154 22.13 9.18 -35.04
CA ALA A 154 21.43 8.06 -34.41
C ALA A 154 20.26 8.51 -33.53
N GLU A 155 20.40 9.63 -32.79
CA GLU A 155 19.31 10.21 -31.99
C GLU A 155 18.15 10.66 -32.86
N LYS A 156 18.42 11.32 -33.99
CA LYS A 156 17.39 11.73 -34.96
C LYS A 156 16.67 10.54 -35.57
N ASP A 157 17.41 9.52 -36.00
CA ASP A 157 16.85 8.32 -36.62
C ASP A 157 15.94 7.58 -35.62
N LEU A 158 16.39 7.42 -34.37
CA LEU A 158 15.59 6.85 -33.28
C LEU A 158 14.38 7.72 -32.92
N ALA A 159 14.50 9.05 -32.94
CA ALA A 159 13.38 9.95 -32.68
C ALA A 159 12.25 9.77 -33.72
N VAL A 160 12.62 9.66 -35.00
CA VAL A 160 11.66 9.39 -36.08
C VAL A 160 11.05 7.99 -35.93
N GLU A 161 11.85 6.98 -35.58
CA GLU A 161 11.36 5.62 -35.34
C GLU A 161 10.35 5.56 -34.17
N VAL A 162 10.62 6.25 -33.05
CA VAL A 162 9.68 6.34 -31.93
C VAL A 162 8.37 6.97 -32.36
N GLU A 163 8.41 8.13 -33.04
CA GLU A 163 7.18 8.83 -33.44
C GLU A 163 6.36 8.03 -34.46
N THR A 164 6.99 7.37 -35.43
CA THR A 164 6.30 6.52 -36.42
C THR A 164 5.63 5.29 -35.80
N ILE A 165 6.32 4.62 -34.86
CA ILE A 165 5.73 3.50 -34.10
C ILE A 165 4.57 4.00 -33.26
N LYS A 166 4.73 5.15 -32.58
CA LYS A 166 3.70 5.74 -31.73
C LYS A 166 2.46 6.18 -32.52
N GLU A 167 2.63 6.76 -33.70
CA GLU A 167 1.52 7.12 -34.58
C GLU A 167 0.75 5.89 -35.06
N SER A 168 1.48 4.86 -35.49
CA SER A 168 0.89 3.57 -35.90
C SER A 168 0.18 2.86 -34.74
N LEU A 169 0.78 2.91 -33.54
CA LEU A 169 0.21 2.36 -32.31
C LEU A 169 -1.08 3.10 -31.93
N ASN A 170 -1.08 4.44 -31.99
CA ASN A 170 -2.27 5.26 -31.71
C ASN A 170 -3.40 4.97 -32.70
N ALA A 171 -3.10 4.82 -33.99
CA ALA A 171 -4.10 4.48 -35.00
C ALA A 171 -4.77 3.12 -34.72
N LYS A 172 -3.96 2.07 -34.45
CA LYS A 172 -4.47 0.73 -34.12
C LYS A 172 -5.19 0.70 -32.77
N THR A 173 -4.67 1.41 -31.78
CA THR A 173 -5.30 1.53 -30.46
C THR A 173 -6.67 2.20 -30.59
N LYS A 174 -6.79 3.28 -31.36
CA LYS A 174 -8.07 3.94 -31.62
C LYS A 174 -9.08 3.04 -32.33
N GLN A 175 -8.62 2.23 -33.28
CA GLN A 175 -9.47 1.24 -33.96
C GLN A 175 -9.99 0.18 -32.99
N TYR A 176 -9.15 -0.28 -32.06
CA TYR A 176 -9.52 -1.24 -31.03
C TYR A 176 -10.45 -0.63 -29.96
N GLU A 177 -10.15 0.58 -29.51
CA GLU A 177 -10.93 1.35 -28.53
C GLU A 177 -12.33 1.66 -29.06
N THR A 178 -12.49 2.09 -30.31
CA THR A 178 -13.81 2.39 -30.91
C THR A 178 -14.81 1.23 -30.76
N CYS A 179 -14.33 -0.02 -30.78
CA CYS A 179 -15.15 -1.22 -30.60
C CYS A 179 -15.60 -1.42 -29.14
N ARG A 180 -14.80 -0.96 -28.18
CA ARG A 180 -15.00 -1.14 -26.72
C ARG A 180 -15.44 0.12 -25.98
N ASP A 181 -15.34 1.30 -26.59
CA ASP A 181 -15.57 2.61 -25.95
C ASP A 181 -16.95 2.69 -25.32
N LYS A 182 -17.98 2.23 -26.04
CA LYS A 182 -19.35 2.19 -25.52
C LYS A 182 -19.44 1.29 -24.29
N LEU A 183 -18.79 0.12 -24.32
CA LEU A 183 -18.78 -0.81 -23.19
C LEU A 183 -18.02 -0.23 -21.99
N GLU A 184 -16.90 0.43 -22.22
CA GLU A 184 -16.13 1.07 -21.15
C GLU A 184 -16.86 2.26 -20.53
N ASP A 185 -17.56 3.06 -21.33
CA ASP A 185 -18.38 4.17 -20.84
C ASP A 185 -19.53 3.66 -19.94
N LEU A 186 -20.29 2.66 -20.39
CA LEU A 186 -21.34 2.04 -19.60
C LEU A 186 -20.79 1.40 -18.31
N LYS A 187 -19.64 0.71 -18.37
CA LYS A 187 -18.95 0.19 -17.17
C LYS A 187 -18.52 1.29 -16.22
N ARG A 188 -18.11 2.45 -16.73
CA ARG A 188 -17.75 3.62 -15.92
C ARG A 188 -18.99 4.21 -15.24
N GLN A 189 -20.11 4.28 -15.94
CA GLN A 189 -21.38 4.72 -15.35
C GLN A 189 -21.83 3.76 -14.22
N GLU A 190 -21.68 2.45 -14.44
CA GLU A 190 -22.04 1.42 -13.45
C GLU A 190 -21.22 1.58 -12.18
N ARG A 191 -19.90 1.68 -12.32
CA ARG A 191 -19.00 1.91 -11.17
C ARG A 191 -19.26 3.22 -10.45
N ARG A 192 -19.76 4.26 -11.14
CA ARG A 192 -20.12 5.53 -10.48
C ARG A 192 -21.32 5.34 -9.58
N ILE A 193 -22.35 4.65 -10.07
CA ILE A 193 -23.56 4.35 -9.30
C ILE A 193 -23.24 3.36 -8.16
N ALA A 194 -22.50 2.28 -8.45
CA ALA A 194 -22.09 1.26 -7.48
C ALA A 194 -20.92 1.67 -6.55
N SER A 195 -20.35 2.87 -6.74
CA SER A 195 -19.12 3.33 -6.08
C SER A 195 -19.12 3.18 -4.56
N LYS A 196 -20.26 3.47 -3.92
CA LYS A 196 -20.44 3.32 -2.47
C LYS A 196 -20.36 1.86 -2.03
N ARG A 197 -21.02 0.95 -2.74
CA ARG A 197 -20.97 -0.50 -2.48
C ARG A 197 -19.56 -1.02 -2.66
N ASP A 198 -18.90 -0.65 -3.75
CA ASP A 198 -17.54 -1.06 -4.06
C ASP A 198 -16.52 -0.57 -3.02
N LEU A 199 -16.71 0.64 -2.49
CA LEU A 199 -15.86 1.18 -1.43
C LEU A 199 -15.97 0.35 -0.15
N ILE A 200 -17.20 0.00 0.24
CA ILE A 200 -17.45 -0.83 1.43
C ILE A 200 -16.94 -2.26 1.19
N GLN A 201 -17.12 -2.79 -0.02
CA GLN A 201 -16.60 -4.11 -0.40
C GLN A 201 -15.08 -4.18 -0.25
N ARG A 202 -14.34 -3.22 -0.80
CA ARG A 202 -12.87 -3.15 -0.64
C ARG A 202 -12.47 -3.02 0.82
N LYS A 203 -13.22 -2.26 1.62
CA LYS A 203 -13.01 -2.20 3.07
C LYS A 203 -13.14 -3.59 3.68
N LEU A 204 -14.24 -4.31 3.44
CA LEU A 204 -14.45 -5.68 3.93
C LEU A 204 -13.33 -6.64 3.50
N GLU A 205 -12.90 -6.60 2.24
CA GLU A 205 -11.77 -7.40 1.73
C GLU A 205 -10.44 -7.13 2.46
N SER A 206 -10.31 -5.97 3.13
CA SER A 206 -9.11 -5.57 3.89
C SER A 206 -9.21 -5.77 5.40
N ILE A 207 -10.41 -5.91 5.97
CA ILE A 207 -10.61 -6.04 7.42
C ILE A 207 -11.20 -7.40 7.84
N ASP A 208 -11.96 -8.04 6.96
CA ASP A 208 -12.68 -9.29 7.25
C ASP A 208 -11.89 -10.51 6.77
N PRO A 209 -11.39 -11.38 7.69
CA PRO A 209 -10.65 -12.58 7.32
C PRO A 209 -11.43 -13.58 6.44
N ASN A 210 -12.76 -13.52 6.43
CA ASN A 210 -13.61 -14.37 5.62
C ASN A 210 -13.84 -13.80 4.22
N ALA A 211 -13.71 -12.47 4.04
CA ALA A 211 -13.78 -11.82 2.72
C ALA A 211 -12.40 -11.70 2.05
N MET A 212 -11.32 -11.80 2.83
CA MET A 212 -9.95 -11.78 2.31
C MET A 212 -9.63 -12.98 1.41
N GLY A 213 -8.93 -12.72 0.31
CA GLY A 213 -8.26 -13.77 -0.45
C GLY A 213 -7.20 -14.52 0.37
N MET A 214 -6.93 -15.77 -0.02
CA MET A 214 -6.01 -16.69 0.70
C MET A 214 -4.63 -16.08 0.97
N THR A 215 -4.04 -15.42 -0.04
CA THR A 215 -2.72 -14.79 0.04
C THR A 215 -2.71 -13.63 1.05
N ASN A 216 -3.74 -12.79 1.05
CA ASN A 216 -3.88 -11.67 1.97
C ASN A 216 -4.06 -12.13 3.42
N ARG A 217 -4.80 -13.23 3.62
CA ARG A 217 -4.98 -13.83 4.94
C ARG A 217 -3.66 -14.36 5.51
N ILE A 218 -2.86 -15.04 4.70
CA ILE A 218 -1.52 -15.51 5.09
C ILE A 218 -0.59 -14.31 5.36
N ALA A 219 -0.61 -13.28 4.51
CA ALA A 219 0.19 -12.09 4.69
C ALA A 219 -0.11 -11.38 6.02
N ASN A 220 -1.39 -11.27 6.42
CA ASN A 220 -1.78 -10.70 7.71
C ASN A 220 -1.28 -11.53 8.90
N LEU A 221 -1.36 -12.87 8.81
CA LEU A 221 -0.84 -13.75 9.86
C LEU A 221 0.67 -13.56 10.06
N VAL A 222 1.44 -13.48 8.97
CA VAL A 222 2.89 -13.31 9.02
C VAL A 222 3.29 -11.93 9.53
N ARG A 223 2.56 -10.87 9.13
CA ARG A 223 2.81 -9.49 9.58
C ARG A 223 2.59 -9.31 11.08
N ASP A 224 1.73 -10.12 11.70
CA ASP A 224 1.44 -10.05 13.14
C ASP A 224 2.35 -10.97 13.98
N LEU A 225 3.40 -11.55 13.40
CA LEU A 225 4.40 -12.30 14.15
C LEU A 225 5.39 -11.36 14.87
N PRO A 226 5.91 -11.75 16.06
CA PRO A 226 6.95 -10.98 16.74
C PRO A 226 8.10 -10.63 15.80
N VAL A 227 8.63 -9.40 15.90
CA VAL A 227 9.71 -8.84 15.06
C VAL A 227 9.23 -8.40 13.67
N ILE A 228 8.44 -9.22 12.97
CA ILE A 228 7.88 -8.86 11.66
C ILE A 228 6.83 -7.73 11.80
N ASP A 229 6.14 -7.72 12.93
CA ASP A 229 5.15 -6.71 13.33
C ASP A 229 5.72 -5.30 13.47
N LEU A 230 7.04 -5.11 13.43
CA LEU A 230 7.64 -3.78 13.39
C LEU A 230 7.42 -3.06 12.05
N ALA A 231 7.30 -3.81 10.94
CA ALA A 231 7.23 -3.22 9.61
C ALA A 231 5.83 -2.69 9.27
N ASN A 232 4.79 -3.50 9.47
CA ASN A 232 3.41 -3.11 9.19
C ASN A 232 2.39 -4.07 9.88
N PRO A 233 2.17 -3.91 11.19
CA PRO A 233 1.29 -4.80 11.94
C PRO A 233 -0.18 -4.47 11.72
N SER A 234 -1.04 -5.47 11.80
CA SER A 234 -2.49 -5.27 11.70
C SER A 234 -3.06 -4.62 12.96
N VAL A 235 -2.39 -4.75 14.11
CA VAL A 235 -2.74 -4.12 15.39
C VAL A 235 -1.54 -3.32 15.89
N LYS A 236 -1.74 -2.06 16.26
CA LYS A 236 -0.66 -1.17 16.69
C LYS A 236 -1.09 -0.20 17.77
N ILE A 237 -0.14 0.21 18.59
CA ILE A 237 -0.36 1.30 19.54
C ILE A 237 -0.70 2.56 18.76
N GLN A 238 -1.85 3.15 19.07
CA GLN A 238 -2.25 4.44 18.53
C GLN A 238 -1.67 5.51 19.45
N GLN A 239 -0.92 6.44 18.87
CA GLN A 239 -0.20 7.46 19.63
C GLN A 239 -0.46 8.84 19.06
N ILE A 240 -0.95 9.74 19.90
CA ILE A 240 -1.13 11.15 19.58
C ILE A 240 -0.07 11.94 20.36
N VAL A 241 0.62 12.87 19.69
CA VAL A 241 1.65 13.72 20.30
C VAL A 241 1.12 15.14 20.36
N LEU A 242 0.85 15.62 21.58
CA LEU A 242 0.31 16.95 21.83
C LEU A 242 1.48 17.93 21.87
N LYS A 243 1.59 18.79 20.87
CA LYS A 243 2.74 19.69 20.70
C LYS A 243 2.78 20.78 21.77
N ASP A 244 1.61 21.33 22.10
CA ASP A 244 1.49 22.51 22.97
C ASP A 244 1.26 22.16 24.44
N ILE A 245 1.03 20.87 24.73
CA ILE A 245 0.85 20.36 26.10
C ILE A 245 2.10 19.56 26.44
N THR A 246 2.94 20.09 27.34
CA THR A 246 4.19 19.44 27.76
C THR A 246 4.09 18.82 29.15
N GLU A 247 4.95 17.83 29.40
CA GLU A 247 5.19 17.25 30.72
C GLU A 247 6.68 17.36 31.07
N ASP A 248 6.98 17.55 32.35
CA ASP A 248 8.37 17.56 32.83
C ASP A 248 8.89 16.12 32.95
N VAL A 249 9.93 15.81 32.18
CA VAL A 249 10.67 14.56 32.28
C VAL A 249 12.12 14.89 32.60
N ASN A 250 12.49 14.78 33.86
CA ASN A 250 13.85 15.00 34.36
C ASN A 250 14.42 16.36 33.92
N PHE A 251 13.74 17.45 34.27
CA PHE A 251 14.15 18.84 33.98
C PHE A 251 14.09 19.22 32.49
N ALA A 252 13.41 18.41 31.66
CA ALA A 252 13.14 18.71 30.27
C ALA A 252 11.63 18.73 30.02
N GLN A 253 11.14 19.81 29.40
CA GLN A 253 9.76 19.90 28.92
C GLN A 253 9.65 19.14 27.60
N VAL A 254 8.89 18.05 27.60
CA VAL A 254 8.66 17.23 26.40
C VAL A 254 7.18 17.22 26.05
N PRO A 255 6.82 17.16 24.75
CA PRO A 255 5.44 16.98 24.34
C PRO A 255 4.78 15.78 25.02
N LYS A 256 3.56 15.97 25.50
CA LYS A 256 2.76 14.91 26.10
C LYS A 256 2.30 13.94 25.02
N VAL A 257 2.28 12.66 25.37
CA VAL A 257 1.98 11.58 24.43
C VAL A 257 0.81 10.77 24.96
N GLU A 258 -0.25 10.67 24.17
CA GLU A 258 -1.51 10.00 24.50
C GLU A 258 -1.63 8.67 23.76
N ARG A 259 -2.12 7.64 24.46
CA ARG A 259 -2.33 6.30 23.89
C ARG A 259 -3.73 5.75 24.12
N CYS A 260 -4.67 6.56 24.63
CA CYS A 260 -6.03 6.12 24.98
C CYS A 260 -6.79 5.52 23.78
N THR A 261 -6.58 6.06 22.58
CA THR A 261 -7.15 5.55 21.32
C THR A 261 -6.61 4.19 20.90
N THR A 262 -5.61 3.65 21.60
CA THR A 262 -5.17 2.26 21.39
C THR A 262 -6.28 1.27 21.75
N CYS A 263 -7.10 1.59 22.76
CA CYS A 263 -8.24 0.78 23.21
C CYS A 263 -9.59 1.45 22.90
N HIS A 264 -9.70 2.78 23.01
CA HIS A 264 -10.90 3.56 22.73
C HIS A 264 -11.02 3.91 21.25
N LEU A 265 -11.12 2.90 20.39
CA LEU A 265 -10.95 3.03 18.93
C LEU A 265 -12.13 3.70 18.20
N GLY A 266 -13.33 3.70 18.81
CA GLY A 266 -14.52 4.32 18.22
C GLY A 266 -14.84 5.71 18.78
N ILE A 267 -13.96 6.27 19.62
CA ILE A 267 -14.25 7.46 20.44
C ILE A 267 -14.53 8.72 19.61
N ASP A 268 -13.89 8.86 18.44
CA ASP A 268 -14.02 10.00 17.52
C ASP A 268 -14.98 9.74 16.35
N ASN A 269 -15.54 8.53 16.27
CA ASN A 269 -16.31 8.12 15.10
C ASN A 269 -17.80 8.03 15.47
N PRO A 270 -18.69 8.84 14.85
CA PRO A 270 -20.12 8.89 15.18
C PRO A 270 -20.86 7.58 14.93
N ASP A 271 -20.29 6.70 14.10
CA ASP A 271 -20.84 5.38 13.86
C ASP A 271 -20.97 4.55 15.15
N TYR A 272 -20.11 4.75 16.15
CA TYR A 272 -20.04 3.86 17.31
C TYR A 272 -20.86 4.36 18.52
N ILE A 273 -21.85 5.23 18.33
CA ILE A 273 -22.62 5.83 19.44
C ILE A 273 -23.32 4.79 20.32
N ASN A 274 -23.76 3.68 19.71
CA ASN A 274 -24.44 2.58 20.41
C ASN A 274 -23.51 1.40 20.73
N ALA A 275 -22.21 1.52 20.48
CA ALA A 275 -21.26 0.47 20.80
C ALA A 275 -21.08 0.31 22.33
N PRO A 276 -20.65 -0.87 22.80
CA PRO A 276 -20.28 -1.04 24.20
C PRO A 276 -19.00 -0.26 24.53
N GLN A 277 -18.81 0.07 25.81
CA GLN A 277 -17.52 0.60 26.27
C GLN A 277 -16.44 -0.48 26.14
N PRO A 278 -15.20 -0.16 25.71
CA PRO A 278 -14.63 1.18 25.50
C PRO A 278 -14.79 1.75 24.07
N TYR A 279 -15.54 1.10 23.18
CA TYR A 279 -15.63 1.45 21.75
C TYR A 279 -16.65 2.54 21.43
N ARG A 280 -17.42 2.97 22.43
CA ARG A 280 -18.46 3.96 22.25
C ARG A 280 -17.89 5.31 21.83
N THR A 281 -18.57 5.98 20.90
CA THR A 281 -18.31 7.37 20.55
C THR A 281 -18.37 8.28 21.77
N HIS A 282 -17.56 9.33 21.77
CA HIS A 282 -17.62 10.36 22.80
C HIS A 282 -19.03 11.00 22.86
N PRO A 283 -19.64 11.14 24.06
CA PRO A 283 -21.02 11.63 24.19
C PRO A 283 -21.27 13.02 23.58
N ASN A 284 -20.25 13.88 23.58
CA ASN A 284 -20.29 15.23 23.01
C ASN A 284 -19.19 15.35 21.94
N LEU A 285 -19.32 14.60 20.84
CA LEU A 285 -18.31 14.50 19.78
C LEU A 285 -18.06 15.82 19.02
N GLU A 286 -19.07 16.66 18.88
CA GLU A 286 -18.92 17.94 18.16
C GLU A 286 -18.26 19.02 19.03
N GLU A 287 -18.49 18.96 20.34
CA GLU A 287 -17.93 19.90 21.33
C GLU A 287 -16.48 19.55 21.70
N TYR A 288 -16.13 18.26 21.69
CA TYR A 288 -14.80 17.71 22.06
C TYR A 288 -14.36 16.62 21.10
N VAL A 289 -13.08 16.28 21.03
CA VAL A 289 -12.46 15.15 20.30
C VAL A 289 -12.70 15.06 18.80
N GLY A 290 -13.83 15.56 18.28
CA GLY A 290 -14.14 15.68 16.87
C GLY A 290 -13.15 16.60 16.16
N LYS A 291 -13.01 16.40 14.85
CA LYS A 291 -12.02 17.13 14.06
C LYS A 291 -12.27 18.64 14.02
N ASP A 292 -13.53 19.04 13.95
CA ASP A 292 -13.97 20.44 13.86
C ASP A 292 -14.39 21.02 15.23
N SER A 293 -14.09 20.29 16.30
CA SER A 293 -14.36 20.70 17.68
C SER A 293 -13.44 21.85 18.11
N ALA A 294 -13.87 22.63 19.10
CA ALA A 294 -13.00 23.57 19.82
C ALA A 294 -11.89 22.88 20.64
N HIS A 295 -12.03 21.57 20.89
CA HIS A 295 -11.08 20.74 21.61
C HIS A 295 -10.77 19.44 20.84
N PRO A 296 -10.16 19.52 19.65
CA PRO A 296 -9.88 18.35 18.84
C PRO A 296 -8.90 17.43 19.56
N MET A 297 -9.08 16.11 19.41
CA MET A 297 -8.30 15.12 20.15
C MET A 297 -6.79 15.23 19.86
N GLU A 298 -6.43 15.62 18.64
CA GLU A 298 -5.04 15.76 18.20
C GLU A 298 -4.28 16.88 18.91
N GLU A 299 -5.00 17.87 19.47
CA GLU A 299 -4.41 19.03 20.15
C GLU A 299 -4.54 18.94 21.68
N PHE A 300 -5.68 18.45 22.19
CA PHE A 300 -5.96 18.43 23.62
C PHE A 300 -5.69 17.08 24.29
N GLY A 301 -5.79 15.98 23.55
CA GLY A 301 -5.61 14.63 24.09
C GLY A 301 -6.68 14.22 25.10
N CYS A 302 -6.58 12.98 25.59
CA CYS A 302 -7.58 12.42 26.51
C CYS A 302 -7.26 12.75 27.96
N THR A 303 -5.98 12.66 28.36
CA THR A 303 -5.60 12.83 29.78
C THR A 303 -5.60 14.28 30.28
N THR A 304 -5.92 15.26 29.43
CA THR A 304 -6.10 16.66 29.84
C THR A 304 -7.41 16.82 30.61
N CYS A 305 -8.46 16.11 30.20
CA CYS A 305 -9.78 16.14 30.85
C CYS A 305 -10.05 14.90 31.70
N HIS A 306 -9.46 13.76 31.34
CA HIS A 306 -9.66 12.49 32.05
C HIS A 306 -8.42 12.09 32.85
N ALA A 307 -8.63 11.45 34.00
CA ALA A 307 -7.54 10.80 34.70
C ALA A 307 -7.05 9.59 33.89
N GLY A 308 -5.74 9.51 33.65
CA GLY A 308 -5.15 8.41 32.90
C GLY A 308 -3.63 8.52 32.82
N ARG A 309 -2.99 7.42 32.43
CA ARG A 309 -1.55 7.40 32.18
C ARG A 309 -1.31 7.52 30.68
N ALA A 310 -0.86 8.68 30.24
CA ALA A 310 -0.77 9.02 28.82
C ALA A 310 0.13 8.03 28.04
N ARG A 311 1.26 7.62 28.63
CA ARG A 311 2.27 6.72 28.03
C ARG A 311 2.27 5.27 28.54
N GLY A 312 1.56 4.95 29.62
CA GLY A 312 1.81 3.75 30.43
C GLY A 312 0.61 2.85 30.68
#